data_AF-A0A7X3EZZ1-F1
#
_entry.id   AF-A0A7X3EZZ1-F1
#
_cell.length_a   1.000
_cell.length_b   1.000
_cell.length_c   1.000
_cell.angle_alpha   90.00
_cell.angle_beta   90.00
_cell.angle_gamma   90.00
#
_symmetry.space_group_name_H-M   'P 1'
#
loop_
_entity.id
_entity.type
_entity.pdbx_description
1 polymer ?
#
loop_
_entity_poly.entity_id
_entity_poly.type
_entity_poly.pdbx_seq_one_letter_code
_entity_poly.pdbx_strand_id
1 'polypeptide(L)'
;MQNDNTPYQNGAVIFWKEVNNTGESQSLTLPDWGSGEAVDKSVSGEFSKIAMSDIPSATTITLSQGTGSGKVYIKLKATHQPASLDRTEFQYLMDSYTVGDFISEGLGLTLVEKEGKASRAGIDCHVQLSKAPPAA
;
A
#
# COMPACT_ATOMS: atom_id res chain seq x y z
N MET A 1 -25.14 -18.34 17.00
CA MET A 1 -24.99 -18.24 15.53
C MET A 1 -24.93 -16.77 15.21
N GLN A 2 -23.72 -16.23 15.07
CA GLN A 2 -23.50 -14.81 14.81
C GLN A 2 -23.61 -14.62 13.29
N ASN A 3 -24.63 -13.88 12.86
CA ASN A 3 -24.78 -13.48 11.45
C ASN A 3 -23.74 -12.39 11.14
N ASP A 4 -22.51 -12.80 10.81
CA ASP A 4 -21.51 -11.91 10.21
C ASP A 4 -21.86 -11.68 8.73
N ASN A 5 -22.92 -10.89 8.50
CA ASN A 5 -23.27 -10.35 7.18
C ASN A 5 -22.54 -9.03 6.89
N THR A 6 -21.45 -8.73 7.59
CA THR A 6 -20.55 -7.66 7.17
C THR A 6 -19.79 -8.20 5.95
N PRO A 7 -19.99 -7.66 4.73
CA PRO A 7 -19.11 -8.03 3.64
C PRO A 7 -17.68 -7.77 4.11
N TYR A 8 -16.81 -8.78 4.02
CA TYR A 8 -15.38 -8.59 4.24
C TYR A 8 -14.97 -7.40 3.36
N GLN A 9 -14.77 -6.23 3.97
CA GLN A 9 -14.29 -5.07 3.25
C GLN A 9 -12.85 -5.38 2.91
N ASN A 10 -12.68 -5.91 1.71
CA ASN A 10 -11.38 -6.17 1.14
C ASN A 10 -10.74 -4.81 0.87
N GLY A 11 -9.68 -4.51 1.61
CA GLY A 11 -8.94 -3.26 1.47
C GLY A 11 -8.47 -3.05 0.04
N ALA A 12 -8.06 -1.82 -0.28
CA ALA A 12 -7.60 -1.50 -1.62
C ALA A 12 -6.40 -0.55 -1.60
N VAL A 13 -5.51 -0.74 -2.56
CA VAL A 13 -4.47 0.23 -2.91
C VAL A 13 -4.87 0.89 -4.23
N ILE A 14 -4.92 2.21 -4.26
CA ILE A 14 -5.41 3.00 -5.39
C ILE A 14 -4.28 3.90 -5.88
N PHE A 15 -3.98 3.82 -7.18
CA PHE A 15 -2.98 4.62 -7.86
C PHE A 15 -3.68 5.69 -8.66
N TRP A 16 -3.23 6.94 -8.54
CA TRP A 16 -3.81 8.08 -9.24
C TRP A 16 -2.82 8.69 -10.21
N LYS A 17 -3.29 8.92 -11.44
CA LYS A 17 -2.66 9.82 -12.40
C LYS A 17 -3.11 11.23 -12.04
N GLU A 18 -2.19 12.11 -11.68
CA GLU A 18 -2.55 13.49 -11.32
C GLU A 18 -2.60 14.37 -12.57
N VAL A 19 -3.80 14.82 -12.92
CA VAL A 19 -4.04 15.87 -13.93
C VAL A 19 -5.06 16.82 -13.33
N ASN A 20 -4.61 17.97 -12.82
CA ASN A 20 -5.47 19.02 -12.24
C ASN A 20 -6.54 18.52 -11.24
N ASN A 21 -6.19 17.59 -10.34
CA ASN A 21 -7.10 16.97 -9.34
C ASN A 21 -8.22 16.09 -9.91
N THR A 22 -8.24 15.80 -11.21
CA THR A 22 -9.32 15.03 -11.87
C THR A 22 -8.84 13.82 -12.68
N GLY A 23 -7.58 13.42 -12.52
CA GLY A 23 -7.03 12.33 -13.34
C GLY A 23 -7.53 10.94 -12.95
N GLU A 24 -7.28 9.99 -13.86
CA GLU A 24 -7.74 8.60 -13.76
C GLU A 24 -7.10 7.85 -12.57
N SER A 25 -7.81 6.85 -12.06
CA SER A 25 -7.32 5.97 -11.01
C SER A 25 -7.33 4.51 -11.43
N GLN A 26 -6.38 3.73 -10.93
CA GLN A 26 -6.41 2.28 -10.99
C GLN A 26 -6.33 1.70 -9.58
N SER A 27 -7.14 0.67 -9.29
CA SER A 27 -7.14 0.01 -7.98
C SER A 27 -6.56 -1.41 -8.04
N LEU A 28 -6.00 -1.82 -6.91
CA LEU A 28 -5.69 -3.20 -6.53
C LEU A 28 -6.57 -3.53 -5.33
N THR A 29 -7.56 -4.40 -5.53
CA THR A 29 -8.37 -4.95 -4.43
C THR A 29 -7.59 -6.06 -3.75
N LEU A 30 -7.58 -6.06 -2.42
CA LEU A 30 -6.90 -7.09 -1.64
C LEU A 30 -7.76 -8.36 -1.51
N PRO A 31 -7.16 -9.53 -1.34
CA PRO A 31 -7.87 -10.74 -0.93
C PRO A 31 -8.45 -10.61 0.47
N ASP A 32 -9.22 -11.62 0.86
CA ASP A 32 -9.84 -11.68 2.18
C ASP A 32 -8.78 -11.62 3.29
N TRP A 33 -9.11 -10.91 4.37
CA TRP A 33 -8.23 -10.82 5.53
C TRP A 33 -7.92 -12.19 6.11
N GLY A 34 -6.66 -12.42 6.48
CA GLY A 34 -6.22 -13.68 7.07
C GLY A 34 -5.92 -14.77 6.05
N SER A 35 -6.15 -14.55 4.76
CA SER A 35 -5.79 -15.48 3.68
C SER A 35 -4.29 -15.79 3.63
N GLY A 36 -3.45 -14.82 4.03
CA GLY A 36 -2.01 -14.89 3.83
C GLY A 36 -1.60 -14.84 2.37
N GLU A 37 -2.50 -14.47 1.48
CA GLU A 37 -2.23 -14.34 0.05
C GLU A 37 -1.42 -13.08 -0.24
N ALA A 38 -0.76 -13.12 -1.39
CA ALA A 38 -0.04 -11.99 -1.95
C ALA A 38 -0.71 -11.55 -3.25
N VAL A 39 -0.72 -10.25 -3.49
CA VAL A 39 -1.23 -9.67 -4.74
C VAL A 39 -0.30 -8.56 -5.24
N ASP A 40 -0.22 -8.45 -6.56
CA ASP A 40 0.69 -7.54 -7.25
C ASP A 40 -0.06 -6.66 -8.26
N LYS A 41 0.38 -5.41 -8.40
CA LYS A 41 -0.05 -4.52 -9.47
C LYS A 41 1.06 -3.58 -9.90
N SER A 42 1.24 -3.46 -11.21
CA SER A 42 2.13 -2.47 -11.82
C SER A 42 1.33 -1.38 -12.52
N VAL A 43 1.73 -0.12 -12.34
CA VAL A 43 1.16 1.04 -13.04
C VAL A 43 2.26 1.85 -13.73
N SER A 44 1.91 2.54 -14.82
CA SER A 44 2.86 3.36 -15.57
C SER A 44 3.34 4.57 -14.76
N GLY A 45 4.45 5.20 -15.17
CA GLY A 45 5.04 6.35 -14.48
C GLY A 45 4.19 7.63 -14.48
N GLU A 46 3.04 7.62 -15.14
CA GLU A 46 2.05 8.70 -15.04
C GLU A 46 1.25 8.64 -13.74
N PHE A 47 1.24 7.48 -13.06
CA PHE A 47 0.63 7.31 -11.74
C PHE A 47 1.68 7.62 -10.67
N SER A 48 1.48 8.72 -9.95
CA SER A 48 2.47 9.20 -8.95
C SER A 48 1.92 9.21 -7.53
N LYS A 49 0.59 9.28 -7.36
CA LYS A 49 -0.06 9.30 -6.04
C LYS A 49 -0.67 7.95 -5.70
N ILE A 50 -0.59 7.61 -4.41
CA ILE A 50 -1.11 6.38 -3.84
C ILE A 50 -2.09 6.75 -2.74
N ALA A 51 -3.22 6.06 -2.71
CA ALA A 51 -4.16 6.06 -1.60
C ALA A 51 -4.39 4.61 -1.16
N MET A 52 -4.72 4.42 0.10
CA MET A 52 -5.03 3.10 0.66
C MET A 52 -6.28 3.19 1.51
N SER A 53 -7.19 2.24 1.36
CA SER A 53 -8.42 2.13 2.15
C SER A 53 -8.52 0.76 2.77
N ASP A 54 -8.97 0.70 4.02
CA ASP A 54 -9.36 -0.51 4.72
C ASP A 54 -8.31 -1.63 4.71
N ILE A 55 -7.02 -1.23 4.81
CA ILE A 55 -5.92 -2.18 4.80
C ILE A 55 -5.95 -3.00 6.10
N PRO A 56 -5.97 -4.35 6.01
CA PRO A 56 -5.99 -5.18 7.21
C PRO A 56 -4.71 -5.07 8.04
N SER A 57 -4.81 -5.33 9.34
CA SER A 57 -3.64 -5.32 10.23
C SER A 57 -2.58 -6.35 9.83
N ALA A 58 -1.32 -6.04 10.16
CA ALA A 58 -0.15 -6.85 9.84
C ALA A 58 0.07 -7.13 8.34
N THR A 59 -0.65 -6.42 7.45
CA THR A 59 -0.37 -6.40 6.02
C THR A 59 0.94 -5.67 5.75
N THR A 60 1.77 -6.25 4.87
CA THR A 60 2.99 -5.61 4.37
C THR A 60 2.74 -5.14 2.95
N ILE A 61 3.01 -3.85 2.67
CA ILE A 61 2.88 -3.25 1.35
C ILE A 61 4.26 -2.80 0.90
N THR A 62 4.73 -3.31 -0.22
CA THR A 62 5.98 -2.85 -0.86
C THR A 62 5.61 -2.09 -2.13
N LEU A 63 6.00 -0.82 -2.19
CA LEU A 63 5.86 0.02 -3.37
C LEU A 63 7.26 0.25 -3.92
N SER A 64 7.44 0.04 -5.21
CA SER A 64 8.76 0.13 -5.83
C SER A 64 8.73 0.75 -7.21
N GLN A 65 9.87 1.29 -7.62
CA GLN A 65 10.08 1.88 -8.93
C GLN A 65 11.38 1.34 -9.53
N GLY A 66 11.37 1.05 -10.83
CA GLY A 66 12.52 0.50 -11.54
C GLY A 66 12.80 -0.97 -11.23
N THR A 67 13.82 -1.53 -11.86
CA THR A 67 14.14 -2.96 -11.78
C THR A 67 15.64 -3.19 -11.52
N GLY A 68 15.96 -4.41 -11.08
CA GLY A 68 17.35 -4.82 -10.84
C GLY A 68 18.06 -3.97 -9.78
N SER A 69 19.33 -3.64 -10.03
CA SER A 69 20.18 -2.87 -9.11
C SER A 69 19.79 -1.39 -8.98
N GLY A 70 18.89 -0.89 -9.83
CA GLY A 70 18.33 0.46 -9.76
C GLY A 70 16.95 0.51 -9.09
N LYS A 71 16.48 -0.60 -8.50
CA LYS A 71 15.18 -0.66 -7.85
C LYS A 71 15.15 0.22 -6.61
N VAL A 72 14.16 1.10 -6.56
CA VAL A 72 13.85 1.96 -5.44
C VAL A 72 12.61 1.40 -4.77
N TYR A 73 12.54 1.36 -3.45
CA TYR A 73 11.33 0.88 -2.79
C TYR A 73 11.11 1.49 -1.41
N ILE A 74 9.85 1.43 -1.00
CA ILE A 74 9.38 1.65 0.36
C ILE A 74 8.53 0.45 0.77
N LYS A 75 8.72 -0.03 1.99
CA LYS A 75 7.94 -1.11 2.60
C LYS A 75 7.22 -0.55 3.81
N LEU A 76 5.89 -0.61 3.77
CA LEU A 76 4.99 -0.18 4.83
C LEU A 76 4.40 -1.40 5.51
N LYS A 77 4.17 -1.29 6.82
CA LYS A 77 3.44 -2.28 7.61
C LYS A 77 2.20 -1.63 8.23
N ALA A 78 1.05 -2.29 8.05
CA ALA A 78 -0.18 -1.93 8.74
C ALA A 78 -0.09 -2.36 10.21
N THR A 79 -0.24 -1.39 11.11
CA THR A 79 -0.18 -1.56 12.57
C THR A 79 -1.55 -1.50 13.25
N HIS A 80 -2.59 -1.10 12.52
CA HIS A 80 -3.96 -1.00 12.98
C HIS A 80 -4.95 -1.60 11.98
N GLN A 81 -6.21 -1.85 12.39
CA GLN A 81 -7.29 -2.28 11.51
C GLN A 81 -8.52 -1.38 11.67
N PRO A 82 -9.00 -0.73 10.60
CA PRO A 82 -8.34 -0.57 9.31
C PRO A 82 -7.12 0.37 9.39
N ALA A 83 -6.14 0.16 8.50
CA ALA A 83 -5.12 1.15 8.16
C ALA A 83 -5.46 1.83 6.82
N SER A 84 -5.07 3.08 6.66
CA SER A 84 -5.38 3.88 5.47
C SER A 84 -4.23 4.85 5.13
N LEU A 85 -4.24 5.33 3.89
CA LEU A 85 -3.34 6.36 3.41
C LEU A 85 -4.14 7.33 2.54
N ASP A 86 -4.12 8.61 2.91
CA ASP A 86 -4.67 9.66 2.07
C ASP A 86 -3.89 9.74 0.75
N ARG A 87 -4.50 10.35 -0.27
CA ARG A 87 -3.91 10.44 -1.60
C ARG A 87 -2.57 11.20 -1.57
N THR A 88 -1.46 10.45 -1.51
CA THR A 88 -0.11 10.95 -1.21
C THR A 88 0.85 10.64 -2.34
N GLU A 89 1.72 11.58 -2.68
CA GLU A 89 2.77 11.38 -3.68
C GLU A 89 3.78 10.32 -3.23
N PHE A 90 4.10 9.36 -4.10
CA PHE A 90 5.11 8.34 -3.82
C PHE A 90 6.48 8.97 -3.50
N GLN A 91 6.85 10.01 -4.25
CA GLN A 91 8.09 10.73 -4.02
C GLN A 91 8.12 11.37 -2.62
N TYR A 92 7.01 11.97 -2.20
CA TYR A 92 6.91 12.54 -0.86
C TYR A 92 7.07 11.48 0.23
N LEU A 93 6.46 10.30 0.07
CA LEU A 93 6.64 9.19 1.01
C LEU A 93 8.10 8.73 1.11
N MET A 94 8.79 8.63 -0.03
CA MET A 94 10.20 8.23 -0.08
C MET A 94 11.13 9.24 0.59
N ASP A 95 10.88 10.53 0.34
CA ASP A 95 11.78 11.62 0.74
C ASP A 95 11.56 12.08 2.19
N SER A 96 10.32 12.00 2.70
CA SER A 96 9.94 12.58 4.00
C SER A 96 10.12 11.65 5.19
N TYR A 97 10.01 10.34 4.99
CA TYR A 97 9.98 9.36 6.09
C TYR A 97 11.27 8.54 6.20
N THR A 98 11.61 8.17 7.41
CA THR A 98 12.71 7.26 7.76
C THR A 98 12.19 5.95 8.33
N VAL A 99 13.03 4.90 8.33
CA VAL A 99 12.63 3.58 8.85
C VAL A 99 12.29 3.69 10.33
N GLY A 100 11.10 3.24 10.70
CA GLY A 100 10.51 3.36 12.03
C GLY A 100 9.43 4.43 12.15
N ASP A 101 9.34 5.35 11.19
CA ASP A 101 8.37 6.45 11.24
C ASP A 101 6.94 5.98 10.96
N PHE A 102 5.99 6.59 11.67
CA PHE A 102 4.57 6.52 11.31
C PHE A 102 4.29 7.51 10.19
N ILE A 103 3.51 7.08 9.20
CA ILE A 103 3.11 7.92 8.07
C ILE A 103 1.98 8.86 8.52
N SER A 104 2.23 10.16 8.56
CA SER A 104 1.24 11.14 9.06
C SER A 104 0.07 11.38 8.12
N GLU A 105 0.22 11.13 6.82
CA GLU A 105 -0.90 11.19 5.86
C GLU A 105 -1.76 9.92 5.89
N GLY A 106 -1.48 8.99 6.80
CA GLY A 106 -2.21 7.75 6.92
C GLY A 106 -2.58 7.42 8.36
N LEU A 107 -3.49 6.47 8.51
CA LEU A 107 -3.81 5.87 9.79
C LEU A 107 -3.13 4.50 9.88
N GLY A 108 -2.31 4.30 10.91
CA GLY A 108 -1.79 2.97 11.25
C GLY A 108 -0.81 2.37 10.23
N LEU A 109 -0.06 3.21 9.51
CA LEU A 109 1.02 2.76 8.62
C LEU A 109 2.38 3.16 9.20
N THR A 110 3.32 2.22 9.22
CA THR A 110 4.70 2.46 9.63
C THR A 110 5.65 2.07 8.51
N LEU A 111 6.65 2.91 8.27
CA LEU A 111 7.75 2.61 7.36
C LEU A 111 8.71 1.59 8.00
N VAL A 112 8.85 0.40 7.41
CA VAL A 112 9.72 -0.67 7.94
C VAL A 112 10.99 -0.87 7.14
N GLU A 113 11.04 -0.46 5.88
CA GLU A 113 12.22 -0.60 5.03
C GLU A 113 12.14 0.39 3.86
N LYS A 114 13.27 0.95 3.42
CA LYS A 114 13.33 1.70 2.17
C LYS A 114 14.73 1.65 1.55
N GLU A 115 14.80 1.83 0.25
CA GLU A 115 16.06 1.93 -0.49
C GLU A 115 15.93 2.86 -1.70
N GLY A 116 16.98 3.62 -1.98
CA GLY A 116 17.09 4.47 -3.16
C GLY A 116 16.46 5.86 -3.01
N LYS A 117 16.33 6.55 -4.15
CA LYS A 117 15.66 7.86 -4.27
C LYS A 117 14.59 7.77 -5.33
N ALA A 118 13.43 8.39 -5.09
CA ALA A 118 12.30 8.34 -6.01
C ALA A 118 12.69 8.74 -7.44
N SER A 119 12.07 8.08 -8.42
CA SER A 119 12.25 8.32 -9.85
C SER A 119 10.90 8.57 -10.52
N ARG A 120 10.91 8.85 -11.83
CA ARG A 120 9.68 8.97 -12.63
C ARG A 120 9.26 7.65 -13.30
N ALA A 121 9.79 6.51 -12.83
CA ALA A 121 9.40 5.21 -13.34
C ALA A 121 7.99 4.80 -12.84
N GLY A 122 7.42 3.79 -13.49
CA GLY A 122 6.18 3.16 -13.03
C GLY A 122 6.31 2.58 -11.62
N ILE A 123 5.16 2.44 -10.95
CA ILE A 123 5.08 1.93 -9.58
C ILE A 123 4.65 0.46 -9.65
N ASP A 124 5.49 -0.41 -9.09
CA ASP A 124 5.19 -1.80 -8.82
C ASP A 124 4.79 -1.93 -7.34
N CYS A 125 3.57 -2.42 -7.09
CA CYS A 125 3.04 -2.64 -5.77
C CYS A 125 2.88 -4.14 -5.51
N HIS A 126 3.44 -4.59 -4.39
CA HIS A 126 3.29 -5.94 -3.87
C HIS A 126 2.67 -5.86 -2.47
N VAL A 127 1.56 -6.55 -2.25
CA VAL A 127 0.88 -6.59 -0.96
C VAL A 127 0.84 -8.02 -0.46
N GLN A 128 1.34 -8.23 0.75
CA GLN A 128 1.33 -9.51 1.45
C GLN A 128 0.44 -9.40 2.69
N LEU A 129 -0.67 -10.14 2.72
CA LEU A 129 -1.56 -10.20 3.88
C LEU A 129 -0.97 -11.12 4.95
N SER A 130 -1.32 -10.85 6.21
CA SER A 130 -1.05 -11.77 7.31
C SER A 130 -1.97 -12.99 7.20
N LYS A 131 -1.45 -14.16 7.59
CA LYS A 131 -2.30 -15.34 7.82
C LYS A 131 -3.06 -15.13 9.12
N ALA A 132 -4.35 -15.47 9.13
CA ALA A 132 -5.09 -15.56 10.38
C ALA A 132 -4.35 -16.55 11.30
N PRO A 133 -4.28 -16.29 12.62
CA PRO A 133 -3.80 -17.29 13.54
C PRO A 133 -4.64 -18.57 13.37
N PRO A 134 -4.03 -19.77 13.47
CA PRO A 134 -4.79 -21.01 13.43
C PRO A 134 -5.90 -20.95 14.48
N ALA A 135 -7.12 -21.27 14.09
CA ALA A 135 -8.22 -21.41 15.03
C ALA A 135 -7.83 -22.50 16.04
N ALA A 136 -7.85 -22.14 17.33
CA ALA A 136 -7.54 -23.04 18.43
C ALA A 136 -8.63 -24.09 18.63
#